data_AF-A0A094AAQ2-F1
#
_entry.id   AF-A0A094AAQ2-F1
#
_cell.length_a   1.000
_cell.length_b   1.000
_cell.length_c   1.000
_cell.angle_alpha   90.00
_cell.angle_beta   90.00
_cell.angle_gamma   90.00
#
_symmetry.space_group_name_H-M   'P 1'
#
loop_
_entity.id
_entity.type
_entity.pdbx_description
1 polymer ?
#
loop_
_entity_poly.entity_id
_entity_poly.type
_entity_poly.pdbx_seq_one_letter_code
_entity_poly.pdbx_strand_id
1 'polypeptide(L)'
;MPLRSLYPGDDYNRIRPILRAAFASLETVEEFCSVRDELFLSTVIPTNEPEVWSFWSHLRHLALYNVDVASPNFLVALRRCDGLITLVLTRPDGLEESIEDLEFPPLPHLQRLSVVNTMRGHRQWPLFGQLTWRSCFLGRILTATPHFSPAICMAESVAAARGGIDRLVVSIDVPMPAGRDGYEAEVCQEWVRNHAIDGSLWEFDGSSISREMEQTHTQ
;
A
#
# COMPACT_ATOMS: atom_id res chain seq x y z
N MET A 1 -0.16 10.95 -14.09
CA MET A 1 0.91 11.67 -14.81
C MET A 1 2.14 10.78 -14.84
N PRO A 2 2.98 10.76 -15.89
CA PRO A 2 4.18 9.91 -15.92
C PRO A 2 5.35 10.62 -15.20
N LEU A 3 5.27 10.80 -13.87
CA LEU A 3 6.25 11.62 -13.14
C LEU A 3 7.65 11.00 -13.12
N ARG A 4 7.73 9.68 -13.32
CA ARG A 4 8.97 8.94 -13.57
C ARG A 4 9.59 9.12 -14.96
N SER A 5 8.96 9.83 -15.91
CA SER A 5 9.56 10.05 -17.24
C SER A 5 10.70 11.08 -17.22
N LEU A 6 10.87 11.81 -16.12
CA LEU A 6 11.94 12.78 -15.91
C LEU A 6 12.66 12.45 -14.60
N TYR A 7 13.85 11.87 -14.68
CA TYR A 7 14.61 11.48 -13.48
C TYR A 7 15.33 12.70 -12.86
N PRO A 8 15.68 12.69 -11.56
CA PRO A 8 16.34 13.83 -10.90
C PRO A 8 17.62 14.30 -11.61
N GLY A 9 18.43 13.36 -12.10
CA GLY A 9 19.66 13.67 -12.84
C GLY A 9 19.43 14.32 -14.20
N ASP A 10 18.22 14.20 -14.76
CA ASP A 10 17.85 14.72 -16.09
C ASP A 10 17.04 16.02 -16.00
N ASP A 11 16.82 16.56 -14.80
CA ASP A 11 15.96 17.73 -14.58
C ASP A 11 16.67 19.07 -14.86
N TYR A 12 17.22 19.23 -16.06
CA TYR A 12 17.93 20.43 -16.50
C TYR A 12 17.06 21.70 -16.44
N ASN A 13 15.75 21.54 -16.60
CA ASN A 13 14.78 22.64 -16.61
C ASN A 13 14.13 22.91 -15.24
N ARG A 14 14.57 22.21 -14.18
CA ARG A 14 14.04 22.36 -12.80
C ARG A 14 12.52 22.17 -12.71
N ILE A 15 11.97 21.26 -13.49
CA ILE A 15 10.55 20.93 -13.51
C ILE A 15 10.17 20.15 -12.24
N ARG A 16 11.03 19.28 -11.73
CA ARG A 16 10.71 18.43 -10.56
C ARG A 16 10.52 19.26 -9.28
N PRO A 17 11.37 20.25 -8.94
CA PRO A 17 11.10 21.15 -7.83
C PRO A 17 9.74 21.87 -7.94
N ILE A 18 9.35 22.31 -9.14
CA ILE A 18 8.07 22.98 -9.37
C ILE A 18 6.91 22.01 -9.14
N LEU A 19 6.97 20.81 -9.72
CA LEU A 19 5.96 19.77 -9.50
C LEU A 19 5.87 19.40 -8.02
N ARG A 20 7.01 19.19 -7.36
CA ARG A 20 7.08 18.86 -5.93
C ARG A 20 6.42 19.94 -5.07
N ALA A 21 6.72 21.21 -5.33
CA ALA A 21 6.09 22.33 -4.62
C ALA A 21 4.58 22.38 -4.88
N ALA A 22 4.15 22.18 -6.13
CA ALA A 22 2.74 22.17 -6.49
C ALA A 22 1.99 21.03 -5.78
N PHE A 23 2.48 19.79 -5.85
CA PHE A 23 1.87 18.66 -5.17
C PHE A 23 1.88 18.82 -3.65
N ALA A 24 2.97 19.31 -3.05
CA ALA A 24 3.04 19.55 -1.61
C ALA A 24 2.02 20.60 -1.14
N SER A 25 1.61 21.54 -2.01
CA SER A 25 0.62 22.58 -1.67
C SER A 25 -0.84 22.12 -1.75
N LEU A 26 -1.12 20.87 -2.14
CA LEU A 26 -2.48 20.33 -2.27
C LEU A 26 -3.06 19.88 -0.91
N GLU A 27 -3.16 20.80 0.05
CA GLU A 27 -3.49 20.49 1.46
C GLU A 27 -4.91 19.94 1.70
N THR A 28 -5.81 20.11 0.74
CA THR A 28 -7.23 19.71 0.83
C THR A 28 -7.52 18.37 0.14
N VAL A 29 -6.50 17.64 -0.30
CA VAL A 29 -6.70 16.35 -0.99
C VAL A 29 -7.13 15.30 0.03
N GLU A 30 -8.32 14.75 -0.17
CA GLU A 30 -8.85 13.64 0.63
C GLU A 30 -8.59 12.27 -0.01
N GLU A 31 -8.52 12.22 -1.35
CA GLU A 31 -8.34 10.99 -2.11
C GLU A 31 -7.29 11.17 -3.19
N PHE A 32 -6.35 10.25 -3.25
CA PHE A 32 -5.30 10.27 -4.25
C PHE A 32 -4.93 8.88 -4.75
N CYS A 33 -4.85 8.75 -6.08
CA CYS A 33 -4.42 7.54 -6.74
C CYS A 33 -3.27 7.83 -7.72
N SER A 34 -2.08 7.30 -7.42
CA SER A 34 -0.99 7.22 -8.39
C SER A 34 -0.98 5.86 -9.06
N VAL A 35 -1.41 5.86 -10.32
CA VAL A 35 -1.56 4.64 -11.12
C VAL A 35 -0.22 4.08 -11.60
N ARG A 36 0.78 4.93 -11.87
CA ARG A 36 1.98 4.54 -12.65
C ARG A 36 3.27 4.47 -11.85
N ASP A 37 3.31 5.13 -10.71
CA ASP A 37 4.46 5.19 -9.82
C ASP A 37 4.00 5.49 -8.39
N GLU A 38 4.94 5.54 -7.47
CA GLU A 38 4.77 5.84 -6.05
C GLU A 38 4.60 7.35 -5.76
N LEU A 39 4.29 8.17 -6.79
CA LEU A 39 4.38 9.64 -6.77
C LEU A 39 5.85 10.13 -6.61
N PHE A 40 6.77 9.51 -7.36
CA PHE A 40 8.20 9.77 -7.25
C PHE A 40 8.58 11.19 -7.73
N LEU A 41 8.66 12.13 -6.79
CA LEU A 41 8.94 13.55 -7.04
C LEU A 41 10.24 14.05 -6.39
N SER A 42 11.14 13.15 -6.01
CA SER A 42 12.46 13.51 -5.48
C SER A 42 13.23 14.42 -6.42
N THR A 43 13.89 15.46 -5.94
CA THR A 43 14.68 16.40 -6.75
C THR A 43 16.15 15.99 -6.85
N VAL A 44 16.60 15.08 -5.99
CA VAL A 44 17.98 14.57 -5.90
C VAL A 44 18.00 13.09 -5.52
N ILE A 45 19.11 12.39 -5.78
CA ILE A 45 19.34 11.00 -5.37
C ILE A 45 20.78 10.88 -4.80
N PRO A 46 20.98 10.23 -3.63
CA PRO A 46 19.95 9.73 -2.72
C PRO A 46 19.12 10.88 -2.13
N THR A 47 17.87 10.61 -1.78
CA THR A 47 16.92 11.62 -1.29
C THR A 47 16.63 11.44 0.20
N ASN A 48 16.60 12.55 0.93
CA ASN A 48 16.00 12.66 2.26
C ASN A 48 14.71 13.47 2.22
N GLU A 49 14.20 13.77 1.02
CA GLU A 49 12.98 14.52 0.86
C GLU A 49 11.78 13.63 1.21
N PRO A 50 10.84 14.11 2.04
CA PRO A 50 9.67 13.32 2.40
C PRO A 50 8.76 13.09 1.20
N GLU A 51 7.93 12.06 1.25
CA GLU A 51 6.92 11.85 0.23
C GLU A 51 5.92 13.02 0.23
N VAL A 52 5.58 13.56 -0.95
CA VAL A 52 4.77 14.79 -1.03
C VAL A 52 3.35 14.58 -0.52
N TRP A 53 2.83 13.36 -0.64
CA TRP A 53 1.50 13.00 -0.14
C TRP A 53 1.43 13.02 1.39
N SER A 54 2.56 12.99 2.08
CA SER A 54 2.63 13.14 3.55
C SER A 54 2.32 14.56 4.06
N PHE A 55 2.19 15.54 3.15
CA PHE A 55 1.78 16.90 3.49
C PHE A 55 0.27 17.12 3.43
N TRP A 56 -0.49 16.14 2.94
CA TRP A 56 -1.93 16.26 2.76
C TRP A 56 -2.66 15.85 4.03
N SER A 57 -2.89 16.81 4.93
CA SER A 57 -3.49 16.59 6.25
C SER A 57 -4.91 16.02 6.22
N HIS A 58 -5.63 16.14 5.10
CA HIS A 58 -6.99 15.61 4.94
C HIS A 58 -7.01 14.26 4.20
N LEU A 59 -5.87 13.66 3.90
CA LEU A 59 -5.79 12.43 3.11
C LEU A 59 -6.41 11.24 3.85
N ARG A 60 -7.46 10.68 3.26
CA ARG A 60 -8.23 9.54 3.77
C ARG A 60 -8.06 8.29 2.91
N HIS A 61 -7.88 8.46 1.59
CA HIS A 61 -7.75 7.35 0.65
C HIS A 61 -6.50 7.53 -0.20
N LEU A 62 -5.58 6.57 -0.10
CA LEU A 62 -4.30 6.60 -0.81
C LEU A 62 -4.11 5.33 -1.62
N ALA A 63 -3.86 5.47 -2.92
CA ALA A 63 -3.46 4.37 -3.80
C ALA A 63 -2.10 4.67 -4.45
N LEU A 64 -1.15 3.75 -4.30
CA LEU A 64 0.21 3.87 -4.82
C LEU A 64 0.59 2.65 -5.65
N TYR A 65 1.34 2.87 -6.73
CA TYR A 65 1.90 1.82 -7.57
C TYR A 65 3.37 1.60 -7.27
N ASN A 66 3.77 0.34 -7.06
CA ASN A 66 5.15 -0.11 -6.90
C ASN A 66 5.93 0.65 -5.82
N VAL A 67 5.24 0.98 -4.72
CA VAL A 67 5.89 1.54 -3.53
C VAL A 67 6.59 0.44 -2.75
N ASP A 68 7.79 0.72 -2.26
CA ASP A 68 8.50 -0.11 -1.30
C ASP A 68 7.95 0.17 0.11
N VAL A 69 7.23 -0.79 0.67
CA VAL A 69 6.54 -0.65 1.95
C VAL A 69 7.46 -0.77 3.16
N ALA A 70 8.68 -1.28 2.97
CA ALA A 70 9.69 -1.38 4.01
C ALA A 70 10.62 -0.16 4.02
N SER A 71 10.55 0.70 3.00
CA SER A 71 11.39 1.89 2.94
C SER A 71 11.12 2.85 4.12
N PRO A 72 12.17 3.40 4.78
CA PRO A 72 12.00 4.35 5.87
C PRO A 72 11.22 5.61 5.47
N ASN A 73 11.39 6.07 4.22
CA ASN A 73 10.67 7.24 3.70
C ASN A 73 9.16 6.99 3.65
N PHE A 74 8.73 5.81 3.20
CA PHE A 74 7.33 5.43 3.18
C PHE A 74 6.73 5.34 4.59
N LEU A 75 7.43 4.69 5.53
CA LEU A 75 6.96 4.52 6.91
C LEU A 75 6.85 5.86 7.65
N VAL A 76 7.84 6.75 7.48
CA VAL A 76 7.80 8.12 8.03
C VAL A 76 6.68 8.94 7.40
N ALA A 77 6.44 8.79 6.10
CA ALA A 77 5.36 9.49 5.40
C ALA A 77 3.98 9.02 5.87
N LEU A 78 3.75 7.70 6.00
CA LEU A 78 2.51 7.13 6.53
C LEU A 78 2.20 7.64 7.95
N ARG A 79 3.22 7.83 8.80
CA ARG A 79 3.05 8.37 10.16
C ARG A 79 2.41 9.77 10.19
N ARG A 80 2.55 10.55 9.10
CA ARG A 80 1.98 11.89 8.98
C ARG A 80 0.54 11.90 8.45
N CYS A 81 0.05 10.75 7.99
CA CYS A 81 -1.30 10.57 7.48
C CYS A 81 -2.18 9.92 8.57
N ASP A 82 -2.43 10.66 9.65
CA ASP A 82 -3.22 10.17 10.79
C ASP A 82 -4.67 9.84 10.42
N GLY A 83 -5.27 10.62 9.52
CA GLY A 83 -6.63 10.42 9.00
C GLY A 83 -6.79 9.34 7.93
N LEU A 84 -5.73 8.56 7.60
CA LEU A 84 -5.78 7.57 6.53
C LEU A 84 -6.74 6.42 6.88
N ILE A 85 -7.72 6.18 6.01
CA ILE A 85 -8.78 5.16 6.17
C ILE A 85 -8.53 3.97 5.25
N THR A 86 -8.20 4.23 3.99
CA THR A 86 -7.98 3.18 2.99
C THR A 86 -6.62 3.36 2.32
N LEU A 87 -5.84 2.28 2.29
CA LEU A 87 -4.57 2.19 1.59
C LEU A 87 -4.66 1.12 0.51
N VAL A 88 -4.35 1.46 -0.73
CA VAL A 88 -4.29 0.53 -1.86
C VAL A 88 -2.87 0.48 -2.39
N LEU A 89 -2.26 -0.70 -2.29
CA LEU A 89 -0.90 -0.95 -2.71
C LEU A 89 -0.91 -1.81 -3.95
N THR A 90 -0.57 -1.21 -5.09
CA THR A 90 -0.55 -1.91 -6.38
C THR A 90 0.85 -2.38 -6.66
N ARG A 91 1.04 -3.70 -6.72
CA ARG A 91 2.34 -4.36 -6.92
C ARG A 91 3.44 -3.79 -5.98
N PRO A 92 3.21 -3.71 -4.66
CA PRO A 92 4.22 -3.16 -3.75
C PRO A 92 5.46 -4.05 -3.69
N ASP A 93 6.60 -3.42 -3.44
CA ASP A 93 7.87 -4.07 -3.09
C ASP A 93 8.01 -4.09 -1.55
N GLY A 94 8.95 -4.88 -1.02
CA GLY A 94 9.29 -4.87 0.41
C GLY A 94 8.30 -5.59 1.35
N LEU A 95 7.32 -6.33 0.81
CA LEU A 95 6.29 -7.01 1.62
C LEU A 95 6.84 -8.05 2.62
N GLU A 96 7.97 -8.68 2.31
CA GLU A 96 8.58 -9.72 3.15
C GLU A 96 9.69 -9.17 4.07
N GLU A 97 10.09 -7.92 3.86
CA GLU A 97 11.20 -7.30 4.58
C GLU A 97 10.81 -7.00 6.03
N SER A 98 11.76 -7.22 6.94
CA SER A 98 11.54 -6.96 8.36
C SER A 98 11.66 -5.47 8.65
N ILE A 99 10.62 -4.89 9.24
CA ILE A 99 10.57 -3.51 9.72
C ILE A 99 10.81 -3.53 11.23
N GLU A 100 11.46 -2.53 11.81
CA GLU A 100 11.62 -2.44 13.27
C GLU A 100 10.37 -1.87 13.96
N ASP A 101 10.12 -2.26 15.22
CA ASP A 101 8.90 -1.83 15.96
C ASP A 101 8.79 -0.31 16.08
N LEU A 102 9.92 0.38 16.30
CA LEU A 102 9.99 1.84 16.47
C LEU A 102 9.76 2.61 15.16
N GLU A 103 9.93 1.95 14.02
CA GLU A 103 9.79 2.55 12.70
C GLU A 103 8.35 2.48 12.20
N PHE A 104 7.59 1.46 12.62
CA PHE A 104 6.24 1.25 12.14
C PHE A 104 5.28 2.37 12.58
N PRO A 105 4.51 2.98 11.66
CA PRO A 105 3.61 4.08 11.99
C PRO A 105 2.36 3.58 12.74
N PRO A 106 1.86 4.33 13.74
CA PRO A 106 0.51 4.10 14.26
C PRO A 106 -0.49 4.56 13.19
N LEU A 107 -1.40 3.66 12.81
CA LEU A 107 -2.44 3.91 11.80
C LEU A 107 -3.83 3.73 12.45
N PRO A 108 -4.25 4.64 13.36
CA PRO A 108 -5.40 4.44 14.23
C PRO A 108 -6.75 4.46 13.50
N HIS A 109 -6.80 5.07 12.31
CA HIS A 109 -8.02 5.22 11.52
C HIS A 109 -8.06 4.31 10.29
N LEU A 110 -7.02 3.50 10.06
CA LEU A 110 -6.97 2.60 8.91
C LEU A 110 -8.02 1.50 9.06
N GLN A 111 -8.93 1.45 8.10
CA GLN A 111 -10.04 0.49 8.05
C GLN A 111 -9.85 -0.53 6.93
N ARG A 112 -9.06 -0.20 5.89
CA ARG A 112 -8.81 -1.11 4.77
C ARG A 112 -7.42 -0.93 4.17
N LEU A 113 -6.80 -2.06 3.85
CA LEU A 113 -5.56 -2.22 3.13
C LEU A 113 -5.78 -3.23 2.00
N SER A 114 -5.65 -2.80 0.75
CA SER A 114 -5.79 -3.67 -0.41
C SER A 114 -4.44 -3.86 -1.09
N VAL A 115 -3.99 -5.10 -1.26
CA VAL A 115 -2.81 -5.45 -2.06
C VAL A 115 -3.28 -5.91 -3.43
N VAL A 116 -3.06 -5.09 -4.46
CA VAL A 116 -3.48 -5.35 -5.84
C VAL A 116 -2.30 -5.90 -6.62
N ASN A 117 -2.46 -7.10 -7.19
CA ASN A 117 -1.47 -7.69 -8.09
C ASN A 117 -2.15 -8.72 -8.98
N THR A 118 -1.44 -9.22 -9.99
CA THR A 118 -1.91 -10.41 -10.72
C THR A 118 -1.82 -11.63 -9.81
N MET A 119 -2.64 -12.66 -10.09
CA MET A 119 -2.54 -13.95 -9.38
C MET A 119 -1.12 -14.54 -9.43
N ARG A 120 -0.40 -14.37 -10.55
CA ARG A 120 1.00 -14.81 -10.65
C ARG A 120 1.91 -14.00 -9.73
N GLY A 121 1.71 -12.69 -9.65
CA GLY A 121 2.47 -11.81 -8.75
C GLY A 121 2.28 -12.19 -7.28
N HIS A 122 1.04 -12.39 -6.82
CA HIS A 122 0.77 -12.85 -5.45
C HIS A 122 1.38 -14.22 -5.14
N ARG A 123 1.53 -15.11 -6.14
CA ARG A 123 2.22 -16.40 -5.98
C ARG A 123 3.74 -16.28 -5.93
N GLN A 124 4.32 -15.32 -6.65
CA GLN A 124 5.76 -15.10 -6.70
C GLN A 124 6.27 -14.39 -5.45
N TRP A 125 5.46 -13.49 -4.89
CA TRP A 125 5.74 -12.77 -3.65
C TRP A 125 4.66 -13.12 -2.64
N PRO A 126 4.78 -14.26 -1.94
CA PRO A 126 3.82 -14.62 -0.92
C PRO A 126 3.71 -13.47 0.09
N LEU A 127 2.47 -13.12 0.42
CA LEU A 127 2.16 -12.03 1.34
C LEU A 127 2.79 -12.22 2.74
N PHE A 128 3.17 -13.46 3.07
CA PHE A 128 3.89 -13.82 4.28
C PHE A 128 5.09 -14.71 3.98
N GLY A 129 6.29 -14.23 4.31
CA GLY A 129 7.45 -15.08 4.52
C GLY A 129 7.40 -15.70 5.93
N GLN A 130 7.54 -17.02 6.05
CA GLN A 130 7.37 -17.73 7.33
C GLN A 130 8.27 -17.20 8.47
N LEU A 131 9.48 -16.71 8.14
CA LEU A 131 10.45 -16.25 9.14
C LEU A 131 10.24 -14.80 9.59
N THR A 132 9.68 -13.94 8.72
CA THR A 132 9.56 -12.50 8.95
C THR A 132 8.12 -12.03 9.09
N TRP A 133 7.14 -12.94 9.04
CA TRP A 133 5.72 -12.57 8.94
C TRP A 133 5.26 -11.59 10.00
N ARG A 134 5.78 -11.62 11.24
CA ARG A 134 5.39 -10.68 12.31
C ARG A 134 6.04 -9.31 12.17
N SER A 135 7.24 -9.28 11.63
CA SER A 135 8.03 -8.06 11.53
C SER A 135 7.88 -7.38 10.17
N CYS A 136 7.29 -8.05 9.17
CA CYS A 136 7.00 -7.44 7.89
C CYS A 136 5.78 -6.50 7.92
N PHE A 137 5.63 -5.68 6.87
CA PHE A 137 4.60 -4.64 6.81
C PHE A 137 3.18 -5.17 7.10
N LEU A 138 2.77 -6.24 6.42
CA LEU A 138 1.44 -6.82 6.60
C LEU A 138 1.26 -7.43 8.00
N GLY A 139 2.28 -8.11 8.52
CA GLY A 139 2.29 -8.62 9.89
C GLY A 139 2.07 -7.55 10.93
N ARG A 140 2.72 -6.40 10.74
CA ARG A 140 2.62 -5.25 11.62
C ARG A 140 1.24 -4.60 11.56
N ILE A 141 0.65 -4.42 10.37
CA ILE A 141 -0.74 -3.97 10.25
C ILE A 141 -1.69 -4.91 11.01
N LEU A 142 -1.50 -6.22 10.84
CA LEU A 142 -2.32 -7.26 11.48
C LEU A 142 -2.08 -7.40 13.00
N THR A 143 -1.01 -6.81 13.55
CA THR A 143 -0.70 -6.91 15.00
C THR A 143 -0.83 -5.59 15.74
N ALA A 144 -0.63 -4.45 15.08
CA ALA A 144 -0.65 -3.11 15.67
C ALA A 144 -2.04 -2.48 15.74
N THR A 145 -2.99 -2.95 14.92
CA THR A 145 -4.33 -2.37 14.88
C THR A 145 -5.14 -2.85 16.10
N PRO A 146 -5.76 -1.98 16.92
CA PRO A 146 -6.42 -2.35 18.18
C PRO A 146 -7.54 -3.40 18.04
N HIS A 147 -8.11 -3.56 16.84
CA HIS A 147 -9.03 -4.66 16.49
C HIS A 147 -8.38 -6.06 16.55
N PHE A 148 -7.06 -6.13 16.67
CA PHE A 148 -6.25 -7.34 16.69
C PHE A 148 -5.49 -7.56 18.01
N SER A 149 -5.85 -6.87 19.10
CA SER A 149 -5.30 -7.24 20.40
C SER A 149 -5.60 -8.72 20.67
N PRO A 150 -4.59 -9.56 20.94
CA PRO A 150 -4.79 -10.98 21.23
C PRO A 150 -5.77 -11.19 22.40
N ALA A 151 -5.88 -10.21 23.31
CA ALA A 151 -6.82 -10.24 24.42
C ALA A 151 -8.27 -9.93 24.00
N ILE A 152 -8.49 -9.11 22.95
CA ILE A 152 -9.81 -8.74 22.44
C ILE A 152 -10.38 -9.84 21.54
N CYS A 153 -9.55 -10.47 20.68
CA CYS A 153 -9.95 -11.65 19.89
C CYS A 153 -10.39 -12.86 20.75
N MET A 154 -9.95 -12.92 22.00
CA MET A 154 -10.36 -13.94 22.97
C MET A 154 -11.66 -13.56 23.71
N ALA A 155 -12.04 -12.29 23.68
CA ALA A 155 -13.23 -11.74 24.36
C ALA A 155 -14.42 -11.52 23.41
N GLU A 156 -14.17 -11.25 22.13
CA GLU A 156 -15.21 -11.17 21.10
C GLU A 156 -15.55 -12.55 20.53
N SER A 157 -16.79 -12.72 20.08
CA SER A 157 -17.19 -13.91 19.33
C SER A 157 -16.26 -14.09 18.14
N VAL A 158 -15.69 -15.29 17.99
CA VAL A 158 -14.78 -15.66 16.89
C VAL A 158 -15.37 -15.29 15.52
N ALA A 159 -16.70 -15.30 15.35
CA ALA A 159 -17.37 -14.89 14.11
C ALA A 159 -17.40 -13.35 13.89
N ALA A 160 -17.52 -12.56 14.95
CA ALA A 160 -17.54 -11.09 14.87
C ALA A 160 -16.13 -10.51 14.69
N ALA A 161 -15.15 -11.07 15.42
CA ALA A 161 -13.73 -10.76 15.22
C ALA A 161 -13.28 -11.15 13.81
N ARG A 162 -13.68 -12.33 13.30
CA ARG A 162 -13.44 -12.73 11.89
C ARG A 162 -14.06 -11.75 10.90
N GLY A 163 -15.30 -11.30 11.11
CA GLY A 163 -15.99 -10.38 10.19
C GLY A 163 -15.39 -8.96 10.11
N GLY A 164 -14.74 -8.47 11.17
CA GLY A 164 -13.99 -7.20 11.15
C GLY A 164 -12.58 -7.33 10.58
N ILE A 165 -11.91 -8.45 10.90
CA ILE A 165 -10.57 -8.79 10.41
C ILE A 165 -10.57 -9.08 8.90
N ASP A 166 -11.58 -9.80 8.41
CA ASP A 166 -11.70 -10.21 7.00
C ASP A 166 -11.87 -9.03 6.03
N ARG A 167 -12.13 -7.81 6.55
CA ARG A 167 -12.29 -6.60 5.75
C ARG A 167 -11.08 -5.65 5.80
N LEU A 168 -10.19 -5.81 6.78
CA LEU A 168 -9.08 -4.88 6.99
C LEU A 168 -7.97 -5.08 5.95
N VAL A 169 -7.57 -6.32 5.65
CA VAL A 169 -6.47 -6.58 4.72
C VAL A 169 -6.93 -7.57 3.66
N VAL A 170 -6.94 -7.14 2.40
CA VAL A 170 -7.44 -7.94 1.27
C VAL A 170 -6.42 -8.00 0.13
N SER A 171 -6.33 -9.16 -0.52
CA SER A 171 -5.63 -9.30 -1.80
C SER A 171 -6.63 -9.22 -2.94
N ILE A 172 -6.26 -8.49 -3.98
CA ILE A 172 -7.05 -8.38 -5.21
C ILE A 172 -6.23 -9.00 -6.33
N ASP A 173 -6.78 -10.07 -6.91
CA ASP A 173 -6.22 -10.74 -8.08
C ASP A 173 -6.72 -10.04 -9.35
N VAL A 174 -5.85 -9.29 -10.01
CA VAL A 174 -6.14 -8.66 -11.30
C VAL A 174 -6.21 -9.74 -12.38
N PRO A 175 -7.34 -9.89 -13.11
CA PRO A 175 -7.46 -10.84 -14.20
C PRO A 175 -6.49 -10.52 -15.34
N MET A 176 -5.71 -11.51 -15.78
CA MET A 176 -4.80 -11.36 -16.92
C MET A 176 -5.53 -11.63 -18.24
N PRO A 177 -5.60 -10.66 -19.16
CA PRO A 177 -6.14 -10.90 -20.50
C PRO A 177 -5.27 -11.86 -21.31
N ALA A 178 -5.89 -12.68 -22.16
CA ALA A 178 -5.17 -13.58 -23.05
C ALA A 178 -4.18 -12.81 -23.95
N GLY A 179 -2.95 -13.32 -24.09
CA GLY A 179 -1.91 -12.72 -24.92
C GLY A 179 -1.22 -11.48 -24.31
N ARG A 180 -1.47 -11.17 -23.04
CA ARG A 180 -0.80 -10.09 -22.29
C ARG A 180 0.22 -10.62 -21.28
N ASP A 181 0.68 -11.86 -21.42
CA ASP A 181 1.75 -12.41 -20.60
C ASP A 181 3.01 -11.53 -20.69
N GLY A 182 3.60 -11.18 -19.55
CA GLY A 182 4.74 -10.24 -19.47
C GLY A 182 4.36 -8.76 -19.38
N TYR A 183 3.08 -8.42 -19.44
CA TYR A 183 2.56 -7.05 -19.28
C TYR A 183 1.79 -6.88 -17.95
N GLU A 184 2.23 -7.58 -16.90
CA GLU A 184 1.53 -7.59 -15.61
C GLU A 184 1.46 -6.19 -14.98
N ALA A 185 2.45 -5.33 -15.26
CA ALA A 185 2.50 -3.96 -14.76
C ALA A 185 1.37 -3.16 -15.39
N GLU A 186 1.34 -3.11 -16.72
CA GLU A 186 0.36 -2.38 -17.50
C GLU A 186 -1.06 -2.86 -17.19
N VAL A 187 -1.27 -4.17 -17.05
CA VAL A 187 -2.57 -4.73 -16.70
C VAL A 187 -3.04 -4.26 -15.31
N CYS A 188 -2.17 -4.28 -14.30
CA CYS A 188 -2.53 -3.76 -12.96
C CYS A 188 -2.79 -2.25 -13.00
N GLN A 189 -1.97 -1.49 -13.73
CA GLN A 189 -2.16 -0.04 -13.87
C GLN A 189 -3.48 0.30 -14.57
N GLU A 190 -3.82 -0.39 -15.65
CA GLU A 190 -5.10 -0.25 -16.36
C GLU A 190 -6.26 -0.59 -15.43
N TRP A 191 -6.17 -1.69 -14.69
CA TRP A 191 -7.21 -2.12 -13.76
C TRP A 191 -7.45 -1.09 -12.65
N VAL A 192 -6.39 -0.64 -11.96
CA VAL A 192 -6.50 0.34 -10.87
C VAL A 192 -7.03 1.67 -11.38
N ARG A 193 -6.57 2.12 -12.56
CA ARG A 193 -7.08 3.34 -13.19
C ARG A 193 -8.57 3.28 -13.42
N ASN A 194 -9.08 2.17 -13.96
CA ASN A 194 -10.49 2.03 -14.28
C ASN A 194 -11.34 2.10 -13.00
N HIS A 195 -10.93 1.38 -11.96
CA HIS A 195 -11.63 1.38 -10.66
C HIS A 195 -11.50 2.70 -9.89
N ALA A 196 -10.41 3.45 -10.11
CA ALA A 196 -10.27 4.80 -9.56
C ALA A 196 -11.23 5.80 -10.25
N ILE A 197 -11.41 5.67 -11.57
CA ILE A 197 -12.28 6.56 -12.36
C ILE A 197 -13.76 6.32 -12.06
N ASP A 198 -14.16 5.05 -11.87
CA ASP A 198 -15.54 4.71 -11.56
C ASP A 198 -15.87 4.78 -10.05
N GLY A 199 -14.87 5.02 -9.20
CA GLY A 199 -15.00 5.17 -7.75
C GLY A 199 -15.07 3.86 -6.96
N SER A 200 -14.95 2.71 -7.62
CA SER A 200 -15.04 1.39 -6.97
C SER A 200 -13.75 0.95 -6.29
N LEU A 201 -12.59 1.57 -6.57
CA LEU A 201 -11.28 1.15 -6.09
C LEU A 201 -11.21 1.00 -4.56
N TRP A 202 -11.81 1.93 -3.83
CA TRP A 202 -11.69 2.03 -2.37
C TRP A 202 -12.48 0.96 -1.61
N GLU A 203 -13.55 0.47 -2.23
CA GLU A 203 -14.50 -0.48 -1.64
C GLU A 203 -14.45 -1.86 -2.34
N PHE A 204 -13.52 -2.05 -3.28
CA PHE A 204 -13.46 -3.27 -4.07
C PHE A 204 -13.24 -4.51 -3.19
N ASP A 205 -14.05 -5.54 -3.42
CA ASP A 205 -13.98 -6.79 -2.67
C ASP A 205 -12.78 -7.63 -3.13
N GLY A 206 -11.96 -8.05 -2.18
CA GLY A 206 -10.82 -8.94 -2.41
C GLY A 206 -10.92 -10.21 -1.57
N SER A 207 -9.94 -11.09 -1.75
CA SER A 207 -9.76 -12.24 -0.85
C SER A 207 -9.17 -11.76 0.46
N SER A 208 -9.80 -12.11 1.59
CA SER A 208 -9.25 -11.81 2.93
C SER A 208 -7.85 -12.40 3.07
N ILE A 209 -6.90 -11.57 3.50
CA ILE A 209 -5.56 -12.01 3.87
C ILE A 209 -5.62 -12.39 5.35
N SER A 210 -5.90 -13.67 5.62
CA SER A 210 -5.99 -14.19 6.98
C SER A 210 -4.75 -15.01 7.37
N ARG A 211 -4.53 -15.11 8.69
CA ARG A 211 -3.43 -15.83 9.34
C ARG A 211 -3.39 -17.35 9.03
N GLU A 212 -4.43 -17.92 8.42
CA GLU A 212 -4.60 -19.37 8.25
C GLU A 212 -3.57 -20.03 7.29
N MET A 213 -2.64 -19.24 6.70
CA MET A 213 -1.47 -19.76 6.00
C MET A 213 -0.42 -20.46 6.91
N GLU A 214 -0.65 -20.58 8.22
CA GLU A 214 0.17 -21.39 9.14
C GLU A 214 -0.02 -22.91 8.98
N GLN A 215 -1.14 -23.42 8.42
CA GLN A 215 -1.49 -24.85 8.55
C GLN A 215 -1.26 -25.74 7.33
N THR A 216 -0.93 -25.22 6.15
CA THR A 216 -0.92 -26.06 4.94
C THR A 216 0.36 -26.88 4.72
N HIS A 217 1.42 -26.72 5.52
CA HIS A 217 2.70 -27.43 5.32
C HIS A 217 3.20 -28.20 6.56
N THR A 218 2.29 -28.70 7.39
CA THR A 218 2.63 -29.75 8.38
C THR A 218 1.76 -30.99 8.16
N GLN A 219 1.90 -31.61 7.00
CA GLN A 219 1.63 -33.04 6.78
C GLN A 219 2.70 -33.63 5.88
#